data_AF-A0A2S4UKB6-F1
#
_entry.id   AF-A0A2S4UKB6-F1
#
_cell.length_a   1.000
_cell.length_b   1.000
_cell.length_c   1.000
_cell.angle_alpha   90.00
_cell.angle_beta   90.00
_cell.angle_gamma   90.00
#
_symmetry.space_group_name_H-M   'P 1'
#
loop_
_entity.id
_entity.type
_entity.pdbx_description
1 polymer ?
#
loop_
_entity_poly.entity_id
_entity_poly.type
_entity_poly.pdbx_seq_one_letter_code
_entity_poly.pdbx_strand_id
1 'polypeptide(L)'
;MPRITQKLTVSRRSYGTVYRYGSSRSKPKLSPEEELRRERRWENFQRMLRGEETPEERLFDQQVKADEKRWQQANKARSVAELITVILPAYLLFQGKTNNWSSSKRFKDHSKEVDCRCDPSQLKPRSVQLVDIKSQKIEEIRFCACTSDNTRLLARGYIGASPRFPHTAFSLPLLKSHHQLLKHCELGNLPPSTQVWLETRSPLRNDSGKRPRYQRHFPTSIKIYEGLLKRTNDTSYSDTPKLTPQQALGLVSCPVCSSRHPREDGDTVDQIHRFDDLSRG
;
A
#
# COMPACT_ATOMS: atom_id res chain seq x y z
N MET A 1 27.94 -21.36 -11.81
CA MET A 1 29.12 -20.67 -11.23
C MET A 1 29.14 -20.94 -9.73
N PRO A 2 29.97 -21.86 -9.22
CA PRO A 2 30.03 -22.13 -7.78
C PRO A 2 30.82 -21.01 -7.07
N ARG A 3 30.26 -20.44 -6.00
CA ARG A 3 30.98 -19.52 -5.11
C ARG A 3 31.98 -20.34 -4.32
N ILE A 4 33.27 -20.22 -4.66
CA ILE A 4 34.37 -20.71 -3.84
C ILE A 4 34.48 -19.77 -2.63
N THR A 5 33.90 -20.17 -1.50
CA THR A 5 34.19 -19.55 -0.20
C THR A 5 35.49 -20.16 0.33
N GLN A 6 36.64 -19.55 -0.02
CA GLN A 6 37.89 -19.86 0.67
C GLN A 6 37.73 -19.48 2.15
N LYS A 7 37.76 -20.46 3.04
CA LYS A 7 37.82 -20.23 4.49
C LYS A 7 39.19 -19.63 4.81
N LEU A 8 39.22 -18.34 5.15
CA LEU A 8 40.44 -17.67 5.63
C LEU A 8 40.77 -18.18 7.04
N THR A 9 41.81 -19.00 7.16
CA THR A 9 42.34 -19.47 8.45
C THR A 9 43.44 -18.51 8.93
N VAL A 10 43.08 -17.58 9.81
CA VAL A 10 44.05 -16.72 10.49
C VAL A 10 44.52 -17.40 11.78
N SER A 11 45.84 -17.51 12.00
CA SER A 11 46.41 -18.11 13.23
C SER A 11 46.35 -17.14 14.43
N ARG A 12 46.28 -17.67 15.66
CA ARG A 12 46.26 -16.88 16.91
C ARG A 12 47.50 -16.00 17.07
N ARG A 13 48.63 -16.45 16.53
CA ARG A 13 49.90 -15.71 16.53
C ARG A 13 49.84 -14.48 15.63
N SER A 14 49.27 -14.60 14.44
CA SER A 14 49.14 -13.51 13.46
C SER A 14 48.16 -12.41 13.89
N TYR A 15 47.03 -12.75 14.54
CA TYR A 15 46.09 -11.74 15.07
C TYR A 15 46.69 -10.90 16.21
N GLY A 16 47.52 -11.51 17.06
CA GLY A 16 48.22 -10.81 18.14
C GLY A 16 49.32 -9.84 17.66
N THR A 17 49.74 -9.91 16.39
CA THR A 17 50.76 -9.02 15.82
C THR A 17 50.17 -7.75 15.22
N VAL A 18 48.91 -7.78 14.76
CA VAL A 18 48.26 -6.67 14.03
C VAL A 18 47.96 -5.47 14.94
N TYR A 19 47.85 -5.65 16.25
CA TYR A 19 47.60 -4.57 17.22
C TYR A 19 48.84 -4.13 18.01
N ARG A 20 50.05 -4.47 17.56
CA ARG A 20 51.29 -4.11 18.25
C ARG A 20 51.85 -2.78 17.74
N TYR A 21 51.26 -1.66 18.15
CA TYR A 21 51.96 -0.37 18.10
C TYR A 21 52.88 -0.26 19.32
N GLY A 22 54.19 -0.31 19.08
CA GLY A 22 55.22 -0.13 20.11
C GLY A 22 56.30 -1.21 20.07
N SER A 23 57.52 -0.80 19.76
CA SER A 23 58.71 -1.65 19.77
C SER A 23 59.10 -2.00 21.21
N SER A 24 58.68 -3.15 21.71
CA SER A 24 59.25 -3.76 22.91
C SER A 24 59.15 -5.28 22.83
N ARG A 25 60.29 -5.97 22.97
CA ARG A 25 60.42 -7.43 22.79
C ARG A 25 59.96 -8.26 24.00
N SER A 26 59.52 -7.64 25.10
CA SER A 26 58.93 -8.32 26.25
C SER A 26 57.40 -8.30 26.16
N LYS A 27 56.76 -9.48 26.28
CA LYS A 27 55.30 -9.56 26.39
C LYS A 27 54.87 -8.79 27.66
N PRO A 28 53.98 -7.79 27.57
CA PRO A 28 53.41 -7.17 28.77
C PRO A 28 52.77 -8.27 29.62
N LYS A 29 53.02 -8.29 30.93
CA LYS A 29 52.27 -9.13 31.86
C LYS A 29 50.85 -8.54 31.93
N LEU A 30 49.94 -9.10 31.13
CA LEU A 30 48.54 -8.71 31.13
C LEU A 30 47.91 -9.13 32.46
N SER A 31 46.96 -8.34 32.95
CA SER A 31 46.17 -8.78 34.11
C SER A 31 45.27 -9.96 33.72
N PRO A 32 44.86 -10.80 34.69
CA PRO A 32 43.94 -11.91 34.42
C PRO A 32 42.65 -11.48 33.69
N GLU A 33 42.14 -10.28 33.98
CA GLU A 33 40.98 -9.73 33.28
C GLU A 33 41.26 -9.39 31.81
N GLU A 34 42.45 -8.86 31.53
CA GLU A 34 42.85 -8.47 30.18
C GLU A 34 43.14 -9.69 29.31
N GLU A 35 43.68 -10.77 29.88
CA GLU A 35 43.83 -12.06 29.19
C GLU A 35 42.46 -12.64 28.83
N LEU A 36 41.52 -12.63 29.77
CA LEU A 36 40.15 -13.10 29.53
C LEU A 36 39.41 -12.23 28.48
N ARG A 37 39.62 -10.91 28.48
CA ARG A 37 39.10 -10.01 27.42
C ARG A 37 39.72 -10.36 26.05
N ARG A 38 41.02 -10.65 26.00
CA ARG A 38 41.73 -10.99 24.77
C ARG A 38 41.29 -12.36 24.22
N GLU A 39 41.05 -13.33 25.09
CA GLU A 39 40.55 -14.65 24.71
C GLU A 39 39.15 -14.57 24.10
N ARG A 40 38.22 -13.86 24.75
CA ARG A 40 36.88 -13.60 24.20
C ARG A 40 36.92 -12.89 22.85
N ARG A 41 37.81 -11.90 22.67
CA ARG A 41 38.01 -11.23 21.37
C ARG A 41 38.49 -12.19 20.28
N TRP A 42 39.40 -13.10 20.63
CA TRP A 42 39.90 -14.11 19.69
C TRP A 42 38.82 -15.12 19.31
N GLU A 43 38.04 -15.60 20.27
CA GLU A 43 36.91 -16.50 20.03
C GLU A 43 35.84 -15.85 19.16
N ASN A 44 35.46 -14.60 19.45
CA ASN A 44 34.51 -13.84 18.62
C ASN A 44 35.03 -13.65 17.19
N PHE A 45 36.33 -13.36 17.01
CA PHE A 45 36.94 -13.23 15.68
C PHE A 45 36.93 -14.55 14.91
N GLN A 46 37.26 -15.66 15.57
CA GLN A 46 37.19 -16.99 14.97
C GLN A 46 35.76 -17.38 14.61
N ARG A 47 34.77 -17.01 15.43
CA ARG A 47 33.34 -17.21 15.17
C ARG A 47 32.87 -16.43 13.93
N MET A 48 33.27 -15.16 13.82
CA MET A 48 33.01 -14.31 12.65
C MET A 48 33.60 -14.95 11.37
N LEU A 49 34.84 -15.44 11.40
CA LEU A 49 35.47 -16.11 10.26
C LEU A 49 34.74 -17.39 9.83
N ARG A 50 34.09 -18.09 10.77
CA ARG A 50 33.29 -19.30 10.48
C ARG A 50 31.87 -19.00 10.03
N GLY A 51 31.41 -17.74 10.12
CA GLY A 51 30.03 -17.36 9.82
C GLY A 51 29.01 -17.93 10.81
N GLU A 52 29.45 -18.22 12.04
CA GLU A 52 28.59 -18.73 13.10
C GLU A 52 27.82 -17.56 13.74
N GLU A 53 26.51 -17.50 13.48
CA GLU A 53 25.63 -16.52 14.13
C GLU A 53 25.30 -16.96 15.56
N THR A 54 25.49 -16.05 16.51
CA THR A 54 25.03 -16.24 17.89
C THR A 54 23.50 -16.30 17.95
N PRO A 55 22.94 -16.91 19.01
CA PRO A 55 21.51 -16.80 19.29
C PRO A 55 21.03 -15.34 19.36
N GLU A 56 21.84 -14.43 19.91
CA GLU A 56 21.53 -13.00 20.02
C GLU A 56 21.48 -12.31 18.65
N GLU A 57 22.45 -12.55 17.78
CA GLU A 57 22.46 -12.02 16.40
C GLU A 57 21.27 -12.56 15.59
N ARG A 58 20.94 -13.84 15.73
CA ARG A 58 19.75 -14.43 15.09
C ARG A 58 18.45 -13.79 15.57
N LEU A 59 18.33 -13.54 16.87
CA LEU A 59 17.17 -12.87 17.46
C LEU A 59 17.06 -11.43 16.95
N PHE A 60 18.17 -10.69 16.91
CA PHE A 60 18.22 -9.34 16.37
C PHE A 60 17.81 -9.31 14.89
N ASP A 61 18.35 -10.19 14.06
CA ASP A 61 17.98 -10.31 12.65
C ASP A 61 16.50 -10.64 12.44
N GLN A 62 15.95 -11.52 13.28
CA GLN A 62 14.53 -11.84 13.27
C GLN A 62 13.68 -10.61 13.64
N GLN A 63 14.11 -9.84 14.63
CA GLN A 63 13.45 -8.59 15.03
C GLN A 63 13.50 -7.56 13.91
N VAL A 64 14.67 -7.32 13.29
CA VAL A 64 14.81 -6.41 12.15
C VAL A 64 13.91 -6.82 10.99
N LYS A 65 13.87 -8.12 10.63
CA LYS A 65 12.98 -8.63 9.58
C LYS A 65 11.51 -8.48 9.95
N ALA A 66 11.15 -8.63 11.23
CA ALA A 66 9.78 -8.42 11.70
C ALA A 66 9.40 -6.94 11.63
N ASP A 67 10.28 -6.04 12.06
CA ASP A 67 10.09 -4.59 12.00
C ASP A 67 9.95 -4.08 10.57
N GLU A 68 10.80 -4.56 9.66
CA GLU A 68 10.70 -4.23 8.25
C GLU A 68 9.34 -4.67 7.68
N LYS A 69 8.90 -5.90 8.00
CA LYS A 69 7.57 -6.38 7.59
C LYS A 69 6.44 -5.53 8.17
N ARG A 70 6.53 -5.15 9.45
CA ARG A 70 5.54 -4.27 10.10
C ARG A 70 5.48 -2.91 9.41
N TRP A 71 6.63 -2.30 9.16
CA TRP A 71 6.74 -1.03 8.46
C TRP A 71 6.16 -1.10 7.04
N GLN A 72 6.49 -2.17 6.29
CA GLN A 72 5.95 -2.38 4.94
C GLN A 72 4.42 -2.53 4.96
N GLN A 73 3.86 -3.24 5.95
CA GLN A 73 2.41 -3.39 6.10
C GLN A 73 1.75 -2.06 6.46
N ALA A 74 2.32 -1.31 7.40
CA ALA A 74 1.82 -0.01 7.82
C ALA A 74 1.84 1.00 6.67
N ASN A 75 2.92 1.06 5.89
CA ASN A 75 3.01 1.92 4.71
C ASN A 75 2.02 1.53 3.62
N LYS A 76 1.83 0.23 3.37
CA LYS A 76 0.78 -0.23 2.43
C LYS A 76 -0.60 0.22 2.90
N ALA A 77 -0.92 0.02 4.18
CA ALA A 77 -2.20 0.44 4.75
C ALA A 77 -2.40 1.96 4.63
N ARG A 78 -1.37 2.76 4.94
CA ARG A 78 -1.41 4.22 4.78
C ARG A 78 -1.65 4.63 3.32
N SER A 79 -0.89 4.07 2.39
CA SER A 79 -1.03 4.38 0.95
C SER A 79 -2.41 4.01 0.39
N VAL A 80 -3.03 2.93 0.92
CA VAL A 80 -4.41 2.56 0.56
C VAL A 80 -5.40 3.56 1.16
N ALA A 81 -5.23 3.96 2.42
CA ALA A 81 -6.11 4.94 3.07
C ALA A 81 -6.09 6.30 2.36
N GLU A 82 -4.91 6.79 2.00
CA GLU A 82 -4.70 8.01 1.19
C GLU A 82 -5.30 7.87 -0.20
N LEU A 83 -5.16 6.71 -0.83
CA LEU A 83 -5.79 6.49 -2.13
C LEU A 83 -7.32 6.59 -2.05
N ILE A 84 -7.93 5.95 -1.04
CA ILE A 84 -9.38 5.94 -0.87
C ILE A 84 -9.91 7.38 -0.73
N THR A 85 -9.22 8.26 0.02
CA THR A 85 -9.66 9.67 0.13
C THR A 85 -9.60 10.38 -1.23
N VAL A 86 -8.54 10.16 -2.00
CA VAL A 86 -8.35 10.77 -3.33
C VAL A 86 -9.39 10.29 -4.35
N ILE A 87 -9.71 9.00 -4.37
CA ILE A 87 -10.56 8.42 -5.43
C ILE A 87 -12.06 8.38 -5.07
N LEU A 88 -12.44 8.64 -3.80
CA LEU A 88 -13.83 8.59 -3.35
C LEU A 88 -14.79 9.49 -4.17
N PRO A 89 -14.47 10.77 -4.48
CA PRO A 89 -15.36 11.60 -5.29
C PRO A 89 -15.62 11.01 -6.69
N ALA A 90 -14.57 10.50 -7.33
CA ALA A 90 -14.68 9.85 -8.63
C ALA A 90 -15.49 8.54 -8.54
N TYR A 91 -15.31 7.77 -7.47
CA TYR A 91 -16.11 6.58 -7.22
C TYR A 91 -17.61 6.92 -7.14
N LEU A 92 -18.01 7.92 -6.36
CA LEU A 92 -19.42 8.32 -6.22
C LEU A 92 -20.01 8.83 -7.55
N LEU A 93 -19.25 9.64 -8.30
CA LEU A 93 -19.65 10.14 -9.62
C LEU A 93 -19.95 8.99 -10.58
N PHE A 94 -19.01 8.05 -10.73
CA PHE A 94 -19.16 6.93 -11.65
C PHE A 94 -20.15 5.87 -11.14
N GLN A 95 -20.31 5.75 -9.82
CA GLN A 95 -21.35 4.92 -9.23
C GLN A 95 -22.74 5.40 -9.64
N GLY A 96 -23.05 6.69 -9.50
CA GLY A 96 -24.34 7.24 -9.94
C GLY A 96 -24.56 7.05 -11.45
N LYS A 97 -23.54 7.36 -12.25
CA LYS A 97 -23.64 7.34 -13.72
C LYS A 97 -23.81 5.95 -14.33
N THR A 98 -23.15 4.95 -13.76
CA THR A 98 -23.16 3.59 -14.30
C THR A 98 -24.24 2.70 -13.65
N ASN A 99 -25.07 3.28 -12.79
CA ASN A 99 -25.97 2.57 -11.88
C ASN A 99 -25.19 1.50 -11.08
N ASN A 100 -24.17 1.94 -10.36
CA ASN A 100 -23.25 1.10 -9.59
C ASN A 100 -22.65 -0.04 -10.43
N TRP A 101 -22.19 0.30 -11.65
CA TRP A 101 -21.59 -0.61 -12.63
C TRP A 101 -22.45 -1.86 -12.95
N SER A 102 -23.77 -1.75 -12.77
CA SER A 102 -24.72 -2.82 -13.12
C SER A 102 -25.24 -2.70 -14.56
N SER A 103 -25.20 -1.50 -15.14
CA SER A 103 -25.70 -1.23 -16.49
C SER A 103 -24.88 -1.92 -17.60
N SER A 104 -25.43 -1.94 -18.82
CA SER A 104 -24.69 -2.36 -20.02
C SER A 104 -23.46 -1.48 -20.32
N LYS A 105 -23.43 -0.26 -19.76
CA LYS A 105 -22.34 0.72 -19.93
C LYS A 105 -21.24 0.60 -18.87
N ARG A 106 -21.23 -0.45 -18.05
CA ARG A 106 -20.30 -0.61 -16.91
C ARG A 106 -18.80 -0.55 -17.26
N PHE A 107 -18.43 -0.82 -18.51
CA PHE A 107 -17.04 -0.75 -19.00
C PHE A 107 -16.84 0.34 -20.06
N LYS A 108 -17.82 1.22 -20.26
CA LYS A 108 -17.66 2.37 -21.14
C LYS A 108 -16.59 3.29 -20.54
N ASP A 109 -15.71 3.82 -21.38
CA ASP A 109 -14.67 4.74 -20.93
C ASP A 109 -15.28 6.12 -20.63
N HIS A 110 -15.28 6.48 -19.34
CA HIS A 110 -15.71 7.78 -18.83
C HIS A 110 -14.55 8.73 -18.51
N SER A 111 -13.34 8.48 -19.03
CA SER A 111 -12.14 9.29 -18.71
C SER A 111 -12.26 10.76 -19.06
N LYS A 112 -13.11 11.12 -20.01
CA LYS A 112 -13.38 12.53 -20.37
C LYS A 112 -14.06 13.33 -19.26
N GLU A 113 -14.62 12.63 -18.27
CA GLU A 113 -15.34 13.22 -17.14
C GLU A 113 -14.43 13.40 -15.92
N VAL A 114 -13.20 12.88 -15.99
CA VAL A 114 -12.17 13.15 -15.01
C VAL A 114 -11.58 14.52 -15.35
N ASP A 115 -11.65 15.46 -14.40
CA ASP A 115 -11.01 16.78 -14.56
C ASP A 115 -9.49 16.61 -14.66
N CYS A 116 -8.98 16.73 -15.88
CA CYS A 116 -7.59 16.54 -16.22
C CYS A 116 -7.10 17.77 -16.98
N ARG A 117 -6.20 18.52 -16.35
CA ARG A 117 -5.61 19.76 -16.92
C ARG A 117 -4.34 19.51 -17.73
N CYS A 118 -3.98 18.25 -17.95
CA CYS A 118 -2.78 17.90 -18.72
C CYS A 118 -3.09 17.96 -20.21
N ASP A 119 -2.11 18.44 -20.98
CA ASP A 119 -2.13 18.32 -22.44
C ASP A 119 -2.10 16.82 -22.84
N PRO A 120 -2.77 16.41 -23.94
CA PRO A 120 -2.74 15.04 -24.45
C PRO A 120 -1.33 14.45 -24.62
N SER A 121 -0.32 15.27 -24.94
CA SER A 121 1.09 14.84 -25.05
C SER A 121 1.72 14.41 -23.72
N GLN A 122 1.21 14.91 -22.58
CA GLN A 122 1.71 14.57 -21.24
C GLN A 122 1.13 13.25 -20.72
N LEU A 123 0.14 12.69 -21.41
CA LEU A 123 -0.48 11.43 -21.04
C LEU A 123 0.41 10.27 -21.48
N LYS A 124 0.93 9.53 -20.50
CA LYS A 124 1.82 8.39 -20.74
C LYS A 124 0.99 7.10 -20.89
N PRO A 125 1.10 6.37 -21.99
CA PRO A 125 0.47 5.06 -22.14
C PRO A 125 1.12 4.05 -21.19
N ARG A 126 0.32 3.16 -20.63
CA ARG A 126 0.79 1.98 -19.89
C ARG A 126 -0.18 0.83 -20.11
N SER A 127 0.37 -0.35 -20.39
CA SER A 127 -0.38 -1.60 -20.46
C SER A 127 -0.87 -2.01 -19.07
N VAL A 128 -2.17 -2.17 -18.92
CA VAL A 128 -2.80 -2.64 -17.68
C VAL A 128 -3.58 -3.91 -17.96
N GLN A 129 -3.35 -4.92 -17.14
CA GLN A 129 -4.13 -6.15 -17.13
C GLN A 129 -5.48 -5.91 -16.44
N LEU A 130 -6.55 -5.90 -17.21
CA LEU A 130 -7.91 -5.73 -16.75
C LEU A 130 -8.56 -7.11 -16.55
N VAL A 131 -9.00 -7.37 -15.33
CA VAL A 131 -9.52 -8.67 -14.89
C VAL A 131 -10.97 -8.51 -14.45
N ASP A 132 -11.86 -9.25 -15.11
CA ASP A 132 -13.28 -9.35 -14.78
C ASP A 132 -13.68 -10.81 -14.60
N ILE A 133 -14.89 -11.05 -14.07
CA ILE A 133 -15.47 -12.40 -13.94
C ILE A 133 -15.47 -13.13 -15.29
N LYS A 134 -15.85 -12.46 -16.38
CA LYS A 134 -16.05 -13.12 -17.68
C LYS A 134 -14.90 -12.93 -18.66
N SER A 135 -14.00 -11.98 -18.39
CA SER A 135 -12.97 -11.59 -19.35
C SER A 135 -11.68 -11.17 -18.66
N GLN A 136 -10.56 -11.41 -19.33
CA GLN A 136 -9.26 -10.88 -18.95
C GLN A 136 -8.59 -10.35 -20.20
N LYS A 137 -8.16 -9.10 -20.19
CA LYS A 137 -7.50 -8.45 -21.33
C LYS A 137 -6.37 -7.54 -20.86
N ILE A 138 -5.44 -7.26 -21.76
CA ILE A 138 -4.46 -6.19 -21.60
C ILE A 138 -4.98 -5.01 -22.40
N GLU A 139 -5.03 -3.83 -21.77
CA GLU A 139 -5.46 -2.60 -22.41
C GLU A 139 -4.41 -1.51 -22.17
N GLU A 140 -4.11 -0.72 -23.19
CA GLU A 140 -3.24 0.44 -23.05
C GLU A 140 -4.05 1.61 -22.52
N ILE A 141 -3.75 2.04 -21.30
CA ILE A 141 -4.43 3.14 -20.63
C ILE A 141 -3.46 4.31 -20.50
N ARG A 142 -3.96 5.50 -20.82
CA ARG A 142 -3.20 6.75 -20.73
C ARG A 142 -3.36 7.40 -19.36
N PHE A 143 -2.24 7.62 -18.67
CA PHE A 143 -2.17 8.20 -17.33
C PHE A 143 -1.48 9.57 -17.32
N CYS A 144 -1.82 10.44 -16.37
CA CYS A 144 -1.16 11.74 -16.15
C CYS A 144 -0.69 11.83 -14.70
N ALA A 145 0.20 12.77 -14.39
CA ALA A 145 0.57 13.09 -13.01
C ALA A 145 -0.54 13.86 -12.26
N CYS A 146 -1.48 14.45 -12.99
CA CYS A 146 -2.54 15.33 -12.49
C CYS A 146 -3.68 14.63 -11.76
N THR A 147 -3.90 13.35 -12.04
CA THR A 147 -5.00 12.53 -11.52
C THR A 147 -4.44 11.19 -11.09
N SER A 148 -4.95 10.59 -10.02
CA SER A 148 -4.56 9.23 -9.65
C SER A 148 -4.85 8.23 -10.78
N ASP A 149 -3.92 7.29 -11.00
CA ASP A 149 -4.10 6.20 -11.95
C ASP A 149 -5.40 5.41 -11.66
N ASN A 150 -5.72 5.24 -10.38
CA ASN A 150 -6.95 4.57 -9.96
C ASN A 150 -8.22 5.36 -10.31
N THR A 151 -8.18 6.70 -10.38
CA THR A 151 -9.32 7.51 -10.85
C THR A 151 -9.65 7.20 -12.31
N ARG A 152 -8.63 7.06 -13.17
CA ARG A 152 -8.80 6.69 -14.58
C ARG A 152 -9.24 5.24 -14.76
N LEU A 153 -8.84 4.35 -13.85
CA LEU A 153 -9.34 2.98 -13.83
C LEU A 153 -10.81 2.92 -13.38
N LEU A 154 -11.21 3.71 -12.39
CA LEU A 154 -12.61 3.81 -11.94
C LEU A 154 -13.53 4.29 -13.05
N ALA A 155 -13.07 5.27 -13.85
CA ALA A 155 -13.78 5.75 -15.04
C ALA A 155 -14.04 4.64 -16.08
N ARG A 156 -13.32 3.51 -16.01
CA ARG A 156 -13.52 2.31 -16.85
C ARG A 156 -14.18 1.15 -16.10
N GLY A 157 -14.53 1.33 -14.83
CA GLY A 157 -15.15 0.29 -13.99
C GLY A 157 -14.18 -0.68 -13.32
N TYR A 158 -12.92 -0.26 -13.09
CA TYR A 158 -11.89 -1.09 -12.46
C TYR A 158 -11.23 -0.39 -11.26
N ILE A 159 -10.70 -1.18 -10.32
CA ILE A 159 -9.83 -0.72 -9.23
C ILE A 159 -8.47 -1.38 -9.40
N GLY A 160 -7.39 -0.60 -9.33
CA GLY A 160 -6.03 -1.09 -9.43
C GLY A 160 -5.61 -1.95 -8.24
N ALA A 161 -4.69 -2.89 -8.48
CA ALA A 161 -4.06 -3.71 -7.45
C ALA A 161 -2.91 -3.02 -6.70
N SER A 162 -2.64 -1.77 -7.07
CA SER A 162 -1.60 -0.92 -6.47
C SER A 162 -2.13 0.52 -6.38
N PRO A 163 -1.88 1.23 -5.27
CA PRO A 163 -2.32 2.61 -5.11
C PRO A 163 -1.74 3.60 -6.11
N ARG A 164 -0.46 3.42 -6.47
CA ARG A 164 0.28 4.42 -7.27
C ARG A 164 0.44 4.05 -8.73
N PHE A 165 0.87 2.82 -9.01
CA PHE A 165 1.19 2.36 -10.36
C PHE A 165 0.60 0.96 -10.60
N PRO A 166 -0.71 0.87 -10.86
CA PRO A 166 -1.36 -0.41 -11.12
C PRO A 166 -0.99 -0.95 -12.50
N HIS A 167 -0.42 -2.16 -12.52
CA HIS A 167 -0.24 -2.98 -13.73
C HIS A 167 -1.37 -4.02 -13.90
N THR A 168 -2.14 -4.23 -12.84
CA THR A 168 -3.32 -5.10 -12.81
C THR A 168 -4.45 -4.33 -12.16
N ALA A 169 -5.66 -4.46 -12.70
CA ALA A 169 -6.87 -3.88 -12.13
C ALA A 169 -8.03 -4.88 -12.24
N PHE A 170 -8.88 -4.87 -11.23
CA PHE A 170 -10.02 -5.79 -11.11
C PHE A 170 -11.32 -5.02 -11.27
N SER A 171 -12.27 -5.61 -11.97
CA SER A 171 -13.55 -4.97 -12.27
C SER A 171 -14.36 -4.76 -11.00
N LEU A 172 -15.09 -3.65 -10.92
CA LEU A 172 -16.01 -3.39 -9.81
C LEU A 172 -17.10 -4.48 -9.65
N PRO A 173 -17.70 -5.02 -10.74
CA PRO A 173 -18.59 -6.17 -10.63
C PRO A 173 -17.94 -7.40 -9.98
N LEU A 174 -16.67 -7.70 -10.30
CA LEU A 174 -15.92 -8.80 -9.68
C LEU A 174 -15.69 -8.56 -8.19
N LEU A 175 -15.23 -7.36 -7.82
CA LEU A 175 -14.98 -7.00 -6.42
C LEU A 175 -16.29 -6.99 -5.60
N LYS A 176 -17.37 -6.47 -6.18
CA LYS A 176 -18.71 -6.51 -5.59
C LYS A 176 -19.19 -7.94 -5.39
N SER A 177 -19.06 -8.80 -6.40
CA SER A 177 -19.43 -10.21 -6.29
C SER A 177 -18.66 -10.91 -5.18
N HIS A 178 -17.33 -10.72 -5.11
CA HIS A 178 -16.50 -11.29 -4.05
C HIS A 178 -16.91 -10.80 -2.66
N HIS A 179 -17.14 -9.50 -2.50
CA HIS A 179 -17.59 -8.92 -1.23
C HIS A 179 -18.95 -9.47 -0.79
N GLN A 180 -19.89 -9.63 -1.72
CA GLN A 180 -21.21 -10.23 -1.41
C GLN A 180 -21.08 -11.71 -1.01
N LEU A 181 -20.23 -12.48 -1.68
CA LEU A 181 -19.95 -13.87 -1.30
C LEU A 181 -19.37 -13.93 0.12
N LEU A 182 -18.35 -13.12 0.41
CA LEU A 182 -17.76 -13.07 1.75
C LEU A 182 -18.79 -12.71 2.83
N LYS A 183 -19.68 -11.75 2.56
CA LYS A 183 -20.69 -11.30 3.52
C LYS A 183 -21.72 -12.40 3.87
N HIS A 184 -22.07 -13.24 2.90
CA HIS A 184 -23.14 -14.24 3.07
C HIS A 184 -22.61 -15.67 3.32
N CYS A 185 -21.30 -15.88 3.23
CA CYS A 185 -20.70 -17.15 3.61
C CYS A 185 -20.48 -17.19 5.13
N GLU A 186 -21.23 -18.07 5.81
CA GLU A 186 -21.10 -18.35 7.25
C GLU A 186 -19.70 -18.81 7.66
N LEU A 187 -19.00 -19.46 6.71
CA LEU A 187 -17.58 -19.72 6.80
C LEU A 187 -16.83 -18.42 6.45
N GLY A 188 -16.58 -17.57 7.46
CA GLY A 188 -15.87 -16.28 7.36
C GLY A 188 -14.44 -16.31 6.79
N ASN A 189 -14.06 -17.40 6.13
CA ASN A 189 -12.90 -17.58 5.28
C ASN A 189 -13.38 -18.16 3.94
N LEU A 190 -13.82 -17.34 2.98
CA LEU A 190 -13.76 -17.81 1.60
C LEU A 190 -12.26 -18.01 1.31
N PRO A 191 -11.80 -19.23 0.96
CA PRO A 191 -10.38 -19.47 0.69
C PRO A 191 -9.92 -18.60 -0.49
N PRO A 192 -8.64 -18.66 -0.88
CA PRO A 192 -8.11 -18.04 -2.09
C PRO A 192 -8.83 -18.41 -3.40
N SER A 193 -9.97 -19.11 -3.35
CA SER A 193 -10.77 -19.62 -4.46
C SER A 193 -11.00 -18.57 -5.53
N THR A 194 -11.38 -17.32 -5.21
CA THR A 194 -11.54 -16.29 -6.25
C THR A 194 -10.21 -15.99 -6.94
N GLN A 195 -9.11 -15.84 -6.20
CA GLN A 195 -7.81 -15.54 -6.81
C GLN A 195 -7.29 -16.73 -7.62
N VAL A 196 -7.32 -17.93 -7.04
CA VAL A 196 -6.91 -19.19 -7.68
C VAL A 196 -7.75 -19.47 -8.92
N TRP A 197 -9.06 -19.23 -8.86
CA TRP A 197 -9.96 -19.37 -10.00
C TRP A 197 -9.62 -18.37 -11.11
N LEU A 198 -9.37 -17.10 -10.76
CA LEU A 198 -8.93 -16.08 -11.74
C LEU A 198 -7.59 -16.45 -12.37
N GLU A 199 -6.64 -16.98 -11.60
CA GLU A 199 -5.32 -17.42 -12.08
C GLU A 199 -5.42 -18.65 -12.99
N THR A 200 -6.29 -19.60 -12.63
CA THR A 200 -6.51 -20.84 -13.38
C THR A 200 -7.14 -20.58 -14.74
N ARG A 201 -8.11 -19.67 -14.79
CA ARG A 201 -8.79 -19.28 -16.04
C ARG A 201 -8.04 -18.26 -16.87
N SER A 202 -6.97 -17.66 -16.36
CA SER A 202 -6.24 -16.60 -17.05
C SER A 202 -5.57 -17.12 -18.33
N PRO A 203 -6.01 -16.67 -19.53
CA PRO A 203 -5.26 -16.94 -20.76
C PRO A 203 -3.96 -16.11 -20.79
N LEU A 204 -3.91 -15.03 -20.01
CA LEU A 204 -2.81 -14.09 -20.01
C LEU A 204 -1.55 -14.69 -19.37
N ARG A 205 -0.40 -14.30 -19.91
CA ARG A 205 0.94 -14.58 -19.39
C ARG A 205 1.66 -13.25 -19.21
N ASN A 206 2.50 -13.16 -18.18
CA ASN A 206 3.41 -12.02 -18.05
C ASN A 206 4.54 -12.09 -19.09
N ASP A 207 5.35 -11.05 -19.20
CA ASP A 207 6.47 -10.96 -20.14
C ASP A 207 7.49 -12.11 -19.99
N SER A 208 7.51 -12.78 -18.84
CA SER A 208 8.33 -13.96 -18.55
C SER A 208 7.63 -15.30 -18.83
N GLY A 209 6.46 -15.29 -19.50
CA GLY A 209 5.69 -16.49 -19.82
C GLY A 209 4.98 -17.16 -18.64
N LYS A 210 5.01 -16.56 -17.45
CA LYS A 210 4.39 -17.10 -16.23
C LYS A 210 2.96 -16.61 -16.06
N ARG A 211 2.15 -17.39 -15.34
CA ARG A 211 0.79 -16.98 -14.97
C ARG A 211 0.83 -15.75 -14.05
N PRO A 212 -0.14 -14.83 -14.17
CA PRO A 212 -0.32 -13.74 -13.21
C PRO A 212 -0.51 -14.30 -11.79
N ARG A 213 -0.01 -13.57 -10.79
CA ARG A 213 -0.16 -13.95 -9.37
C ARG A 213 -1.22 -13.07 -8.69
N TYR A 214 -2.49 -13.24 -9.07
CA TYR A 214 -3.60 -12.50 -8.50
C TYR A 214 -3.77 -12.70 -6.99
N GLN A 215 -3.28 -13.80 -6.41
CA GLN A 215 -3.24 -13.98 -4.95
C GLN A 215 -2.55 -12.81 -4.21
N ARG A 216 -1.55 -12.18 -4.84
CA ARG A 216 -0.86 -11.02 -4.25
C ARG A 216 -1.54 -9.68 -4.55
N HIS A 217 -2.26 -9.61 -5.66
CA HIS A 217 -2.78 -8.36 -6.22
C HIS A 217 -4.24 -8.09 -5.80
N PHE A 218 -5.06 -9.13 -5.84
CA PHE A 218 -6.50 -9.04 -5.56
C PHE A 218 -6.83 -8.55 -4.14
N PRO A 219 -6.15 -8.98 -3.07
CA PRO A 219 -6.46 -8.51 -1.72
C PRO A 219 -6.32 -6.99 -1.56
N THR A 220 -5.39 -6.35 -2.27
CA THR A 220 -5.23 -4.90 -2.22
C THR A 220 -6.43 -4.19 -2.83
N SER A 221 -6.92 -4.64 -3.98
CA SER A 221 -8.11 -4.06 -4.63
C SER A 221 -9.38 -4.27 -3.81
N ILE A 222 -9.51 -5.42 -3.14
CA ILE A 222 -10.61 -5.66 -2.19
C ILE A 222 -10.55 -4.68 -1.02
N LYS A 223 -9.37 -4.48 -0.40
CA LYS A 223 -9.22 -3.50 0.69
C LYS A 223 -9.57 -2.07 0.25
N ILE A 224 -9.18 -1.67 -0.97
CA ILE A 224 -9.55 -0.36 -1.53
C ILE A 224 -11.07 -0.28 -1.70
N TYR A 225 -11.70 -1.31 -2.28
CA TYR A 225 -13.14 -1.37 -2.49
C TYR A 225 -13.94 -1.35 -1.18
N GLU A 226 -13.55 -2.15 -0.19
CA GLU A 226 -14.17 -2.17 1.15
C GLU A 226 -14.02 -0.82 1.85
N GLY A 227 -12.86 -0.19 1.75
CA GLY A 227 -12.64 1.16 2.27
C GLY A 227 -13.53 2.22 1.61
N LEU A 228 -13.75 2.11 0.29
CA LEU A 228 -14.71 2.97 -0.42
C LEU A 228 -16.14 2.73 0.04
N LEU A 229 -16.57 1.48 0.19
CA LEU A 229 -17.90 1.14 0.72
C LEU A 229 -18.11 1.70 2.12
N LYS A 230 -17.14 1.50 3.03
CA LYS A 230 -17.19 2.02 4.38
C LYS A 230 -17.37 3.54 4.39
N ARG A 231 -16.50 4.26 3.67
CA ARG A 231 -16.61 5.73 3.57
C ARG A 231 -17.91 6.19 2.93
N THR A 232 -18.42 5.47 1.93
CA THR A 232 -19.70 5.81 1.29
C THR A 232 -20.85 5.65 2.27
N ASN A 233 -20.87 4.58 3.05
CA ASN A 233 -21.90 4.34 4.07
C ASN A 233 -21.80 5.39 5.21
N ASP A 234 -20.60 5.69 5.68
CA ASP A 234 -20.37 6.72 6.72
C ASP A 234 -20.81 8.12 6.23
N THR A 235 -20.52 8.45 4.96
CA THR A 235 -20.95 9.71 4.30
C THR A 235 -22.47 9.75 4.10
N SER A 236 -23.13 8.61 3.92
CA SER A 236 -24.59 8.54 3.81
C SER A 236 -25.32 8.65 5.16
N TYR A 237 -24.62 8.39 6.26
CA TYR A 237 -25.16 8.45 7.63
C TYR A 237 -24.87 9.79 8.33
N SER A 238 -23.85 10.53 7.89
CA SER A 238 -23.54 11.89 8.36
C SER A 238 -23.81 12.92 7.26
N ASP A 239 -24.94 13.63 7.39
CA ASP A 239 -25.29 14.91 6.74
C ASP A 239 -24.76 15.18 5.32
N THR A 240 -25.26 14.46 4.30
CA THR A 240 -25.31 15.04 2.95
C THR A 240 -26.63 14.74 2.22
N PRO A 241 -27.36 15.78 1.76
CA PRO A 241 -28.50 15.60 0.85
C PRO A 241 -27.97 15.09 -0.49
N LYS A 242 -28.74 14.24 -1.19
CA LYS A 242 -28.41 13.67 -2.51
C LYS A 242 -27.79 14.73 -3.43
N LEU A 243 -26.47 14.67 -3.60
CA LEU A 243 -25.71 15.72 -4.27
C LEU A 243 -26.11 15.80 -5.75
N THR A 244 -26.36 17.01 -6.24
CA THR A 244 -26.59 17.25 -7.67
C THR A 244 -25.28 17.10 -8.45
N PRO A 245 -25.32 16.86 -9.77
CA PRO A 245 -24.11 16.70 -10.60
C PRO A 245 -23.10 17.85 -10.47
N GLN A 246 -23.58 19.08 -10.22
CA GLN A 246 -22.74 20.26 -10.02
C GLN A 246 -22.01 20.25 -8.67
N GLN A 247 -22.65 19.74 -7.62
CA GLN A 247 -22.02 19.61 -6.30
C GLN A 247 -20.98 18.48 -6.28
N ALA A 248 -21.23 17.39 -7.01
CA ALA A 248 -20.24 16.32 -7.21
C ALA A 248 -18.97 16.83 -7.94
N LEU A 249 -19.14 17.70 -8.95
CA LEU A 249 -18.02 18.36 -9.64
C LEU A 249 -17.25 19.32 -8.72
N GLY A 250 -17.94 20.01 -7.80
CA GLY A 250 -17.33 20.88 -6.79
C GLY A 250 -16.43 20.12 -5.80
N LEU A 251 -16.83 18.93 -5.39
CA LEU A 251 -16.02 18.05 -4.51
C LEU A 251 -14.78 17.48 -5.20
N VAL A 252 -14.84 17.29 -6.52
CA VAL A 252 -13.69 16.88 -7.35
C VAL A 252 -12.72 18.04 -7.58
N SER A 253 -13.22 19.29 -7.58
CA SER A 253 -12.44 20.49 -7.94
C SER A 253 -11.79 21.19 -6.75
N CYS A 254 -12.22 20.94 -5.51
CA CYS A 254 -11.76 21.63 -4.31
C CYS A 254 -10.93 20.71 -3.39
N PRO A 255 -9.58 20.83 -3.37
CA PRO A 255 -8.73 20.00 -2.51
C PRO A 255 -8.94 20.22 -1.01
N VAL A 256 -9.50 21.36 -0.59
CA VAL A 256 -9.77 21.70 0.83
C VAL A 256 -11.08 21.06 1.32
N CYS A 257 -12.04 20.87 0.42
CA CYS A 257 -13.38 20.40 0.73
C CYS A 257 -13.40 18.88 0.99
N SER A 258 -12.50 18.12 0.33
CA SER A 258 -12.32 16.68 0.55
C SER A 258 -11.69 16.32 1.90
N SER A 259 -11.23 17.31 2.67
CA SER A 259 -10.47 17.11 3.92
C SER A 259 -11.24 17.46 5.20
N ARG A 260 -12.48 17.96 5.12
CA ARG A 260 -13.27 18.24 6.32
C ARG A 260 -13.98 16.97 6.78
N HIS A 261 -13.56 16.44 7.94
CA HIS A 261 -14.38 15.54 8.73
C HIS A 261 -15.63 16.29 9.24
N PRO A 262 -16.78 15.61 9.39
CA PRO A 262 -17.91 16.17 10.14
C PRO A 262 -17.41 16.50 11.55
N ARG A 263 -17.56 17.77 11.96
CA ARG A 263 -17.45 18.10 13.37
C ARG A 263 -18.68 17.51 14.05
N GLU A 264 -18.47 16.84 15.17
CA GLU A 264 -19.55 16.40 16.04
C GLU A 264 -20.27 17.67 16.53
N ASP A 265 -21.47 17.92 16.00
CA ASP A 265 -22.39 18.88 16.57
C ASP A 265 -23.08 18.21 17.76
N GLY A 266 -22.66 18.59 18.95
CA GLY A 266 -23.35 18.36 20.21
C GLY A 266 -23.79 19.71 20.76
N ASP A 267 -25.11 19.89 20.84
CA ASP A 267 -25.84 21.07 21.28
C ASP A 267 -25.27 21.80 22.50
N THR A 268 -25.34 23.13 22.48
CA THR A 268 -26.25 23.87 23.37
C THR A 268 -26.39 25.32 22.92
N VAL A 269 -27.60 25.65 22.48
CA VAL A 269 -28.16 27.00 22.52
C VAL A 269 -28.29 27.40 23.99
N ASP A 270 -27.61 28.46 24.41
CA ASP A 270 -28.16 29.57 25.20
C ASP A 270 -27.03 30.44 25.76
N GLN A 271 -26.91 31.65 25.22
CA GLN A 271 -26.71 32.92 25.95
C GLN A 271 -26.40 34.03 24.95
N ILE A 272 -27.46 34.58 24.34
CA ILE A 272 -27.46 36.00 23.97
C ILE A 272 -28.21 36.69 25.10
N HIS A 273 -27.50 37.37 26.00
CA HIS A 273 -27.93 38.63 26.57
C HIS A 273 -26.81 39.32 27.36
N ARG A 274 -26.57 40.58 26.98
CA ARG A 274 -25.86 41.67 27.68
C ARG A 274 -24.33 41.59 27.68
N PHE A 275 -23.70 42.44 26.88
CA PHE A 275 -23.20 43.76 27.30
C PHE A 275 -22.34 44.34 26.17
N ASP A 276 -22.95 45.15 25.31
CA ASP A 276 -22.24 46.18 24.54
C ASP A 276 -23.04 47.46 24.71
N ASP A 277 -22.69 48.21 25.76
CA ASP A 277 -23.04 49.63 25.90
C ASP A 277 -21.97 50.28 26.78
N LEU A 278 -20.81 50.57 26.17
CA LEU A 278 -19.82 51.49 26.71
C LEU A 278 -19.15 52.23 25.54
N SER A 279 -19.80 53.28 25.07
CA SER A 279 -19.15 54.51 24.61
C SER A 279 -20.18 55.63 24.42
N ARG A 280 -20.39 56.43 25.47
CA ARG A 280 -20.74 57.86 25.43
C ARG A 280 -20.87 58.39 26.86
N GLY A 281 -19.92 59.23 27.25
CA GLY A 281 -19.82 59.89 28.57
C GLY A 281 -18.37 60.11 28.93
#